data_AF-A0A929JRS1-F1
#
_entry.id   AF-A0A929JRS1-F1
#
_cell.length_a   1.000
_cell.length_b   1.000
_cell.length_c   1.000
_cell.angle_alpha   90.00
_cell.angle_beta   90.00
_cell.angle_gamma   90.00
#
_symmetry.space_group_name_H-M   'P 1'
#
loop_
_entity.id
_entity.type
_entity.pdbx_description
1 polymer ?
#
loop_
_entity_poly.entity_id
_entity_poly.type
_entity_poly.pdbx_seq_one_letter_code
_entity_poly.pdbx_strand_id
1 'polypeptide(L)'
;MHSHKIYCPACGAAYVIADEKFTGPAMKAVCKKCGVKMIIDRESGKTQLQQEAPGPEPTQTSQSKTGTSGPKSPKAGDKMAQTEFTVASMSPEYPRYRSALIISAVVLIFVGVLTGAYLLIRNTEKTLQEFTRNPVEYVTSLIMGSEKYKVCKSFLDRNEKQLAQLGLGEDLEFFLVKEEVRVINGQKTATVTARVKGSKATRNVIFRLQKRRGEWKIQYVALELGKGEHKRIYP
;
A
#
# COMPACT_ATOMS: atom_id res chain seq x y z
N MET A 1 -14.75 25.84 10.86
CA MET A 1 -14.45 25.59 9.43
C MET A 1 -12.94 25.60 9.27
N HIS A 2 -12.34 24.49 8.87
CA HIS A 2 -10.91 24.43 8.59
C HIS A 2 -10.68 24.84 7.14
N SER A 3 -9.61 25.58 6.90
CA SER A 3 -9.25 26.07 5.57
C SER A 3 -7.75 25.90 5.39
N HIS A 4 -7.34 25.38 4.24
CA HIS A 4 -5.94 25.14 3.93
C HIS A 4 -5.40 26.26 3.03
N LYS A 5 -4.26 26.83 3.44
CA LYS A 5 -3.48 27.76 2.62
C LYS A 5 -2.53 26.98 1.73
N ILE A 6 -2.64 27.20 0.43
CA ILE A 6 -1.89 26.48 -0.60
C ILE A 6 -1.15 27.50 -1.47
N TYR A 7 0.07 27.17 -1.88
CA TYR A 7 0.91 28.05 -2.70
C TYR A 7 1.17 27.39 -4.05
N CYS A 8 1.01 28.15 -5.14
CA CYS A 8 1.35 27.67 -6.46
C CYS A 8 2.87 27.51 -6.57
N PRO A 9 3.39 26.32 -6.93
CA PRO A 9 4.83 26.08 -7.02
C PRO A 9 5.51 26.84 -8.18
N ALA A 10 4.73 27.30 -9.17
CA ALA A 10 5.28 28.00 -10.34
C ALA A 10 5.40 29.53 -10.13
N CYS A 11 4.42 30.16 -9.49
CA CYS A 11 4.37 31.64 -9.39
C CYS A 11 4.22 32.18 -7.95
N GLY A 12 4.14 31.31 -6.94
CA GLY A 12 4.03 31.68 -5.53
C GLY A 12 2.67 32.26 -5.10
N ALA A 13 1.66 32.29 -5.98
CA ALA A 13 0.33 32.77 -5.62
C ALA A 13 -0.30 31.92 -4.50
N ALA A 14 -0.81 32.57 -3.46
CA ALA A 14 -1.47 31.93 -2.33
C ALA A 14 -2.99 31.80 -2.57
N TYR A 15 -3.54 30.63 -2.25
CA TYR A 15 -4.96 30.30 -2.34
C TYR A 15 -5.46 29.72 -1.02
N VAL A 16 -6.71 30.01 -0.68
CA VAL A 16 -7.41 29.38 0.46
C VAL A 16 -8.49 28.49 -0.11
N ILE A 17 -8.42 27.19 0.20
CA ILE A 17 -9.41 26.20 -0.22
C ILE A 17 -10.15 25.71 1.02
N ALA A 18 -11.48 25.71 0.94
CA ALA A 18 -12.33 25.14 1.98
C ALA A 18 -12.34 23.61 1.87
N ASP A 19 -12.33 22.92 3.01
CA ASP A 19 -12.26 21.46 3.08
C ASP A 19 -13.37 20.74 2.31
N GLU A 20 -14.55 21.36 2.23
CA GLU A 20 -15.72 20.86 1.49
C GLU A 20 -15.49 20.70 -0.03
N LYS A 21 -14.45 21.34 -0.57
CA LYS A 21 -14.12 21.23 -1.99
C LYS A 21 -13.31 19.97 -2.30
N PHE A 22 -12.69 19.31 -1.31
CA PHE A 22 -11.90 18.11 -1.54
C PHE A 22 -12.79 16.86 -1.69
N THR A 23 -13.01 16.41 -2.92
CA THR A 23 -13.70 15.14 -3.27
C THR A 23 -12.76 13.94 -3.31
N GLY A 24 -11.75 13.88 -2.43
CA GLY A 24 -10.80 12.76 -2.36
C GLY A 24 -9.48 13.08 -1.64
N PRO A 25 -8.51 12.15 -1.64
CA PRO A 25 -7.19 12.34 -1.03
C PRO A 25 -6.33 13.37 -1.78
N ALA A 26 -6.57 13.56 -3.07
CA ALA A 26 -5.92 14.57 -3.89
C ALA A 26 -6.93 15.30 -4.80
N MET A 27 -6.73 16.60 -4.98
CA MET A 27 -7.50 17.45 -5.90
C MET A 27 -6.59 17.96 -7.03
N LYS A 28 -7.11 17.95 -8.25
CA LYS A 28 -6.51 18.66 -9.39
C LYS A 28 -7.03 20.10 -9.41
N ALA A 29 -6.12 21.07 -9.42
CA ALA A 29 -6.45 22.49 -9.51
C ALA A 29 -5.60 23.18 -10.59
N VAL A 30 -6.08 24.31 -11.08
CA VAL A 30 -5.36 25.16 -12.03
C VAL A 30 -5.08 26.50 -11.37
N CYS A 31 -3.82 26.96 -11.39
CA CYS A 31 -3.47 28.26 -10.84
C CYS A 31 -4.14 29.37 -11.66
N LYS A 32 -4.94 30.23 -11.01
CA LYS A 32 -5.61 31.37 -11.68
C LYS A 32 -4.64 32.42 -12.23
N LYS A 33 -3.41 32.51 -11.70
CA LYS A 33 -2.42 33.52 -12.09
C LYS A 33 -1.58 33.10 -13.28
N CYS A 34 -1.11 31.85 -13.32
CA CYS A 34 -0.20 31.35 -14.38
C CYS A 34 -0.74 30.18 -15.21
N GLY A 35 -1.93 29.67 -14.93
CA GLY A 35 -2.57 28.60 -15.71
C GLY A 35 -1.99 27.18 -15.51
N VAL A 36 -1.00 27.02 -14.64
CA VAL A 36 -0.34 25.71 -14.42
C VAL A 36 -1.27 24.75 -13.66
N LYS A 37 -1.36 23.50 -14.13
CA LYS A 37 -2.08 22.40 -13.48
C LYS A 37 -1.26 21.85 -12.32
N MET A 38 -1.89 21.70 -11.16
CA MET A 38 -1.25 21.23 -9.94
C MET A 38 -2.13 20.21 -9.21
N ILE A 39 -1.49 19.25 -8.55
CA ILE A 39 -2.14 18.25 -7.71
C ILE A 39 -1.88 18.62 -6.26
N ILE A 40 -2.95 18.78 -5.48
CA ILE A 40 -2.92 19.16 -4.08
C ILE A 40 -3.31 17.93 -3.26
N ASP A 41 -2.40 17.47 -2.42
CA ASP A 41 -2.63 16.36 -1.49
C ASP A 41 -3.24 16.90 -0.18
N ARG A 42 -4.37 16.33 0.23
CA ARG A 42 -5.16 16.79 1.37
C ARG A 42 -4.43 16.58 2.70
N GLU A 43 -3.72 15.47 2.87
CA GLU A 43 -3.08 15.12 4.15
C GLU A 43 -1.78 15.90 4.34
N SER A 44 -0.99 16.03 3.28
CA SER A 44 0.32 16.67 3.37
C SER A 44 0.29 18.18 3.18
N GLY A 45 -0.78 18.73 2.59
CA GLY A 45 -0.85 20.14 2.16
C GLY A 45 0.20 20.50 1.10
N LYS A 46 0.92 19.52 0.55
CA LYS A 46 1.95 19.73 -0.46
C LYS A 46 1.30 19.81 -1.83
N THR A 47 1.79 20.77 -2.62
CA THR A 47 1.38 20.94 -4.02
C THR A 47 2.48 20.40 -4.92
N GLN A 48 2.12 19.47 -5.80
CA GLN A 48 3.04 18.94 -6.80
C GLN A 48 2.60 19.43 -8.19
N LEU A 49 3.58 19.79 -9.02
CA LEU A 49 3.33 20.01 -10.44
C LEU A 49 2.92 18.68 -11.05
N GLN A 50 1.83 18.68 -11.82
CA GLN A 50 1.47 17.52 -12.61
C GLN A 50 2.51 17.43 -13.73
N GLN A 51 3.56 16.63 -13.52
CA GLN A 51 4.46 16.23 -14.59
C GLN A 51 3.62 15.38 -15.54
N GLU A 52 3.32 15.95 -16.70
CA GLU A 52 2.77 15.21 -17.81
C GLU A 52 3.85 14.19 -18.17
N ALA A 53 3.62 12.93 -17.80
CA ALA A 53 4.49 11.86 -18.26
C ALA A 53 4.52 11.95 -19.80
N PRO A 54 5.69 11.80 -20.45
CA PRO A 54 5.76 11.74 -21.90
C PRO A 54 4.99 10.51 -22.38
N GLY A 55 3.69 10.71 -22.58
CA GLY A 55 2.76 9.74 -23.12
C GLY A 55 2.67 9.88 -24.64
N PRO A 56 2.27 8.81 -25.35
CA PRO A 56 2.08 8.85 -26.79
C PRO A 56 1.08 9.95 -27.17
N GLU A 57 1.34 10.61 -28.29
CA GLU A 57 0.51 11.69 -28.85
C GLU A 57 -0.99 11.39 -28.70
N PRO A 58 -1.78 12.34 -28.14
CA PRO A 58 -3.21 12.14 -28.01
C PRO A 58 -3.84 12.12 -29.41
N THR A 59 -4.37 10.96 -29.81
CA THR A 59 -5.35 10.85 -30.88
C THR A 59 -6.48 11.83 -30.59
N GLN A 60 -6.63 12.86 -31.43
CA GLN A 60 -7.71 13.84 -31.36
C GLN A 60 -9.05 13.14 -31.61
N THR A 61 -9.70 12.69 -30.54
CA THR A 61 -11.10 12.27 -30.62
C THR A 61 -11.97 13.52 -30.63
N SER A 62 -12.42 13.88 -31.83
CA SER A 62 -13.38 14.94 -32.10
C SER A 62 -14.59 14.86 -31.17
N GLN A 63 -14.87 15.97 -30.51
CA GLN A 63 -16.08 16.20 -29.71
C GLN A 63 -17.31 16.15 -30.61
N SER A 64 -18.12 15.08 -30.48
CA SER A 64 -19.50 15.11 -30.96
C SER A 64 -20.33 15.93 -29.97
N LYS A 65 -20.59 17.19 -30.33
CA LYS A 65 -21.70 17.97 -29.81
C LYS A 65 -23.00 17.27 -30.18
N THR A 66 -23.71 16.73 -29.19
CA THR A 66 -25.13 16.46 -29.34
C THR A 66 -25.85 17.02 -28.13
N GLY A 67 -26.31 18.27 -28.26
CA GLY A 67 -27.41 18.76 -27.45
C GLY A 67 -28.70 18.10 -27.93
N THR A 68 -29.55 17.66 -27.00
CA THR A 68 -30.97 17.47 -27.27
C THR A 68 -31.73 17.66 -25.96
N SER A 69 -32.35 18.83 -25.89
CA SER A 69 -33.64 19.15 -25.25
C SER A 69 -34.40 17.97 -24.62
N GLY A 70 -34.80 18.16 -23.36
CA GLY A 70 -35.91 17.38 -22.77
C GLY A 70 -37.25 17.67 -23.45
N PRO A 71 -38.25 16.81 -23.20
CA PRO A 71 -39.56 17.33 -22.83
C PRO A 71 -40.29 16.54 -21.74
N LYS A 72 -40.97 17.32 -20.89
CA LYS A 72 -42.30 17.13 -20.29
C LYS A 72 -42.76 15.72 -19.84
N SER A 73 -42.94 15.65 -18.52
CA SER A 73 -43.94 14.87 -17.79
C SER A 73 -45.35 14.92 -18.42
N PRO A 74 -46.04 13.77 -18.59
CA PRO A 74 -47.48 13.70 -18.68
C PRO A 74 -48.12 13.22 -17.37
N LYS A 75 -49.24 13.87 -17.07
CA LYS A 75 -50.19 13.61 -15.99
C LYS A 75 -50.87 12.25 -16.12
N ALA A 76 -51.14 11.68 -14.94
CA ALA A 76 -52.31 10.92 -14.50
C ALA A 76 -53.38 10.51 -15.54
N GLY A 77 -53.66 9.19 -15.53
CA GLY A 77 -54.95 8.61 -15.86
C GLY A 77 -54.94 7.73 -17.10
N ASP A 78 -54.71 6.42 -16.92
CA ASP A 78 -55.65 5.41 -17.42
C ASP A 78 -55.27 3.99 -16.94
N LYS A 79 -56.26 3.34 -16.32
CA LYS A 79 -56.22 1.93 -15.94
C LYS A 79 -56.36 1.10 -17.22
N MET A 80 -55.25 0.64 -17.79
CA MET A 80 -55.28 -0.44 -18.77
C MET A 80 -54.98 -1.77 -18.09
N ALA A 81 -55.83 -2.73 -18.41
CA ALA A 81 -55.84 -4.08 -17.91
C ALA A 81 -54.47 -4.75 -18.07
N GLN A 82 -53.96 -5.18 -16.92
CA GLN A 82 -52.77 -6.00 -16.77
C GLN A 82 -53.03 -7.34 -17.49
N THR A 83 -52.62 -7.42 -18.75
CA THR A 83 -52.59 -8.69 -19.47
C THR A 83 -51.37 -9.42 -18.96
N GLU A 84 -51.58 -10.42 -18.11
CA GLU A 84 -50.56 -11.41 -17.74
C GLU A 84 -50.08 -12.13 -19.00
N PHE A 85 -49.07 -11.56 -19.66
CA PHE A 85 -48.25 -12.33 -20.58
C PHE A 85 -47.43 -13.30 -19.73
N THR A 86 -47.99 -14.48 -19.53
CA THR A 86 -47.30 -15.65 -18.99
C THR A 86 -46.30 -16.13 -20.02
N VAL A 87 -45.10 -15.52 -20.05
CA VAL A 87 -43.93 -15.94 -20.84
C VAL A 87 -43.32 -17.26 -20.32
N ALA A 88 -44.08 -18.05 -19.57
CA ALA A 88 -43.60 -19.28 -18.92
C ALA A 88 -43.60 -20.52 -19.84
N SER A 89 -44.14 -20.43 -21.06
CA SER A 89 -44.38 -21.59 -21.92
C SER A 89 -43.39 -21.82 -23.07
N MET A 90 -42.31 -21.04 -23.17
CA MET A 90 -41.26 -21.23 -24.20
C MET A 90 -39.91 -21.70 -23.65
N SER A 91 -39.89 -22.31 -22.46
CA SER A 91 -38.65 -22.94 -21.96
C SER A 91 -38.51 -24.33 -22.58
N PRO A 92 -37.47 -24.61 -23.40
CA PRO A 92 -37.26 -25.93 -23.96
C PRO A 92 -37.16 -26.97 -22.85
N GLU A 93 -37.70 -28.16 -23.09
CA GLU A 93 -37.74 -29.25 -22.13
C GLU A 93 -36.34 -29.51 -21.57
N TYR A 94 -36.20 -29.30 -20.25
CA TYR A 94 -34.89 -29.23 -19.61
C TYR A 94 -34.22 -30.62 -19.68
N PRO A 95 -33.06 -30.77 -20.35
CA PRO A 95 -32.48 -32.08 -20.56
C PRO A 95 -32.08 -32.73 -19.23
N ARG A 96 -32.65 -33.91 -18.94
CA ARG A 96 -32.48 -34.65 -17.67
C ARG A 96 -31.01 -34.95 -17.31
N TYR A 97 -30.09 -34.90 -18.26
CA TYR A 97 -28.65 -35.13 -18.05
C TYR A 97 -27.86 -33.91 -17.54
N ARG A 98 -28.43 -32.69 -17.57
CA ARG A 98 -27.72 -31.48 -17.10
C ARG A 98 -27.48 -31.47 -15.59
N SER A 99 -28.39 -32.03 -14.79
CA SER A 99 -28.22 -32.11 -13.34
C SER A 99 -27.01 -32.97 -12.96
N ALA A 100 -26.81 -34.11 -13.62
CA ALA A 100 -25.66 -34.98 -13.40
C ALA A 100 -24.34 -34.31 -13.78
N LEU A 101 -24.30 -33.58 -14.90
CA LEU A 101 -23.10 -32.82 -15.31
C LEU A 101 -22.75 -31.70 -14.33
N ILE A 102 -23.75 -30.95 -13.84
CA ILE A 102 -23.54 -29.89 -12.84
C ILE A 102 -23.00 -30.48 -11.54
N ILE A 103 -23.60 -31.57 -11.04
CA ILE A 103 -23.15 -32.23 -9.82
C ILE A 103 -21.71 -32.74 -9.98
N SER A 104 -21.40 -33.38 -11.11
CA SER A 104 -20.04 -33.87 -11.42
C SER A 104 -19.00 -32.73 -11.46
N ALA A 105 -19.33 -31.61 -12.11
CA ALA A 105 -18.46 -30.44 -12.18
C ALA A 105 -18.20 -29.83 -10.78
N VAL A 106 -19.23 -29.71 -9.95
CA VAL A 106 -19.11 -29.19 -8.58
C VAL A 106 -18.22 -30.10 -7.73
N VAL A 107 -18.39 -31.42 -7.82
CA VAL A 107 -17.55 -32.38 -7.09
C VAL A 107 -16.09 -32.28 -7.52
N LEU A 108 -15.81 -32.17 -8.82
CA LEU A 108 -14.44 -32.02 -9.32
C LEU A 108 -13.77 -30.73 -8.83
N ILE A 109 -14.49 -29.62 -8.84
CA ILE A 109 -13.98 -28.34 -8.30
C ILE A 109 -13.68 -28.48 -6.81
N PHE A 110 -14.58 -29.10 -6.05
CA PHE A 110 -14.40 -29.28 -4.61
C PHE A 110 -13.18 -30.14 -4.29
N VAL A 111 -12.99 -31.25 -5.01
CA VAL A 111 -11.79 -32.11 -4.89
C VAL A 111 -10.53 -31.34 -5.27
N GLY A 112 -10.58 -30.53 -6.34
CA GLY A 112 -9.46 -29.67 -6.74
C GLY A 112 -9.06 -28.66 -5.65
N VAL A 113 -10.05 -28.00 -5.05
CA VAL A 113 -9.82 -27.04 -3.95
C VAL A 113 -9.26 -27.74 -2.72
N LEU A 114 -9.83 -28.89 -2.32
CA LEU A 114 -9.32 -29.68 -1.19
C LEU A 114 -7.90 -30.18 -1.43
N THR A 115 -7.59 -30.64 -2.64
CA THR A 115 -6.25 -31.12 -3.00
C THR A 115 -5.25 -29.95 -3.00
N GLY A 116 -5.64 -28.80 -3.57
CA GLY A 116 -4.82 -27.58 -3.53
C GLY A 116 -4.56 -27.11 -2.10
N ALA A 117 -5.60 -27.08 -1.25
CA ALA A 117 -5.47 -26.75 0.16
C ALA A 117 -4.57 -27.75 0.90
N TYR A 118 -4.73 -29.05 0.65
CA TYR A 118 -3.90 -30.11 1.25
C TYR A 118 -2.43 -29.97 0.84
N LEU A 119 -2.13 -29.68 -0.42
CA LEU A 119 -0.76 -29.45 -0.89
C LEU A 119 -0.15 -28.19 -0.28
N LEU A 120 -0.93 -27.11 -0.13
CA LEU A 120 -0.48 -25.92 0.58
C LEU A 120 -0.20 -26.23 2.05
N ILE A 121 -1.08 -26.96 2.73
CA ILE A 121 -0.91 -27.35 4.14
C ILE A 121 0.31 -28.26 4.33
N ARG A 122 0.49 -29.27 3.47
CA ARG A 122 1.60 -30.23 3.56
C ARG A 122 2.95 -29.57 3.33
N ASN A 123 3.04 -28.59 2.43
CA ASN A 123 4.28 -27.84 2.25
C ASN A 123 4.54 -26.84 3.41
N THR A 124 3.52 -26.53 4.21
CA THR A 124 3.62 -25.64 5.37
C THR A 124 3.91 -26.32 6.70
N GLU A 125 4.07 -27.64 6.81
CA GLU A 125 4.35 -28.29 8.12
C GLU A 125 5.60 -27.73 8.81
N LYS A 126 6.69 -27.50 8.06
CA LYS A 126 7.90 -26.87 8.59
C LYS A 126 7.66 -25.39 8.97
N THR A 127 6.78 -24.75 8.23
CA THR A 127 6.45 -23.32 8.34
C THR A 127 5.47 -23.03 9.50
N LEU A 128 4.54 -23.95 9.76
CA LEU A 128 3.56 -23.91 10.85
C LEU A 128 4.22 -24.14 12.21
N GLN A 129 5.28 -24.95 12.26
CA GLN A 129 6.05 -25.17 13.48
C GLN A 129 6.81 -23.90 13.91
N GLU A 130 7.31 -23.11 12.95
CA GLU A 130 7.90 -21.79 13.23
C GLU A 130 6.82 -20.75 13.61
N PHE A 131 5.67 -20.75 12.92
CA PHE A 131 4.54 -19.87 13.23
C PHE A 131 3.97 -20.10 14.63
N THR A 132 3.78 -21.35 15.04
CA THR A 132 3.21 -21.68 16.37
C THR A 132 4.15 -21.32 17.51
N ARG A 133 5.47 -21.28 17.27
CA ARG A 133 6.47 -20.91 18.29
C ARG A 133 6.55 -19.40 18.51
N ASN A 134 6.44 -18.60 17.44
CA ASN A 134 6.44 -17.14 17.49
C ASN A 134 5.67 -16.53 16.29
N PRO A 135 4.34 -16.39 16.38
CA PRO A 135 3.51 -15.97 15.23
C PRO A 135 3.84 -14.54 14.77
N VAL A 136 4.28 -13.68 15.69
CA VAL A 136 4.69 -12.30 15.41
C VAL A 136 5.99 -12.26 14.59
N GLU A 137 6.97 -13.09 14.94
CA GLU A 137 8.28 -13.16 14.26
C GLU A 137 8.13 -13.75 12.85
N TYR A 138 7.24 -14.73 12.70
CA TYR A 138 6.91 -15.30 11.39
C TYR A 138 6.21 -14.30 10.46
N VAL A 139 5.16 -13.63 10.93
CA VAL A 139 4.40 -12.66 10.10
C VAL A 139 5.28 -11.47 9.71
N THR A 140 6.12 -10.99 10.63
CA THR A 140 7.10 -9.93 10.31
C THR A 140 8.14 -10.41 9.30
N SER A 141 8.60 -11.66 9.39
CA SER A 141 9.55 -12.23 8.41
C SER A 141 8.98 -12.30 6.98
N LEU A 142 7.69 -12.61 6.86
CA LEU A 142 6.99 -12.81 5.58
C LEU A 142 6.67 -11.47 4.89
N ILE A 143 6.33 -10.45 5.68
CA ILE A 143 5.93 -9.14 5.17
C ILE A 143 7.14 -8.21 4.95
N MET A 144 8.16 -8.27 5.81
CA MET A 144 9.25 -7.26 5.80
C MET A 144 10.57 -7.74 5.19
N GLY A 145 10.67 -8.99 4.74
CA GLY A 145 11.90 -9.51 4.13
C GLY A 145 12.96 -9.78 5.20
N SER A 146 12.86 -10.97 5.78
CA SER A 146 13.67 -11.54 6.87
C SER A 146 15.18 -11.22 6.82
N GLU A 147 15.76 -11.07 5.64
CA GLU A 147 17.18 -10.81 5.45
C GLU A 147 17.66 -9.50 6.10
N LYS A 148 16.91 -8.39 5.95
CA LYS A 148 17.33 -7.08 6.50
C LYS A 148 17.30 -7.09 8.02
N TYR A 149 16.22 -7.64 8.58
CA TYR A 149 16.05 -7.82 10.02
C TYR A 149 17.20 -8.65 10.60
N LYS A 150 17.51 -9.80 10.00
CA LYS A 150 18.62 -10.68 10.43
C LYS A 150 19.95 -9.93 10.41
N VAL A 151 20.25 -9.18 9.35
CA VAL A 151 21.48 -8.39 9.24
C VAL A 151 21.57 -7.33 10.35
N CYS A 152 20.48 -6.59 10.62
CA CYS A 152 20.43 -5.60 11.70
C CYS A 152 20.58 -6.25 13.09
N LYS A 153 19.86 -7.35 13.36
CA LYS A 153 19.91 -8.06 14.64
C LYS A 153 21.30 -8.61 14.91
N SER A 154 21.90 -9.33 13.94
CA SER A 154 23.27 -9.83 14.06
C SER A 154 24.32 -8.73 14.23
N PHE A 155 24.04 -7.50 13.79
CA PHE A 155 24.91 -6.36 14.09
C PHE A 155 24.81 -5.93 15.55
N LEU A 156 23.60 -5.84 16.09
CA LEU A 156 23.38 -5.48 17.49
C LEU A 156 23.97 -6.52 18.43
N ASP A 157 23.73 -7.81 18.15
CA ASP A 157 24.26 -8.91 18.96
C ASP A 157 25.81 -8.88 19.01
N ARG A 158 26.46 -8.60 17.87
CA ARG A 158 27.94 -8.49 17.81
C ARG A 158 28.50 -7.24 18.49
N ASN A 159 27.70 -6.18 18.62
CA ASN A 159 28.13 -4.89 19.15
C ASN A 159 27.48 -4.54 20.49
N GLU A 160 26.93 -5.53 21.20
CA GLU A 160 26.23 -5.35 22.46
C GLU A 160 27.06 -4.55 23.48
N LYS A 161 28.35 -4.89 23.63
CA LYS A 161 29.27 -4.19 24.56
C LYS A 161 29.45 -2.72 24.21
N GLN A 162 29.53 -2.38 22.92
CA GLN A 162 29.67 -0.98 22.49
C GLN A 162 28.37 -0.21 22.75
N LEU A 163 27.22 -0.83 22.47
CA LEU A 163 25.90 -0.25 22.73
C LEU A 163 25.63 -0.06 24.22
N ALA A 164 26.11 -0.98 25.06
CA ALA A 164 26.08 -0.85 26.51
C ALA A 164 26.85 0.38 26.99
N GLN A 165 28.04 0.64 26.43
CA GLN A 165 28.83 1.85 26.71
C GLN A 165 28.15 3.14 26.21
N LEU A 166 27.26 3.05 25.23
CA LEU A 166 26.44 4.17 24.75
C LEU A 166 25.18 4.41 25.59
N GLY A 167 25.03 3.68 26.71
CA GLY A 167 23.97 3.90 27.69
C GLY A 167 22.69 3.12 27.45
N LEU A 168 22.67 2.13 26.56
CA LEU A 168 21.50 1.25 26.39
C LEU A 168 21.41 0.21 27.50
N GLY A 169 22.56 -0.23 28.05
CA GLY A 169 22.63 -1.33 29.01
C GLY A 169 22.86 -2.69 28.35
N GLU A 170 22.50 -3.75 29.06
CA GLU A 170 22.58 -5.16 28.65
C GLU A 170 21.19 -5.65 28.19
N ASP A 171 21.10 -6.90 27.73
CA ASP A 171 19.86 -7.56 27.35
C ASP A 171 19.07 -6.79 26.28
N LEU A 172 19.73 -6.54 25.14
CA LEU A 172 19.16 -5.71 24.09
C LEU A 172 18.00 -6.41 23.36
N GLU A 173 16.79 -5.89 23.55
CA GLU A 173 15.60 -6.26 22.79
C GLU A 173 15.46 -5.38 21.54
N PHE A 174 15.20 -5.99 20.39
CA PHE A 174 15.12 -5.31 19.09
C PHE A 174 13.69 -5.31 18.53
N PHE A 175 13.15 -4.11 18.31
CA PHE A 175 11.82 -3.90 17.73
C PHE A 175 11.91 -3.07 16.46
N LEU A 176 11.43 -3.60 15.34
CA LEU A 176 11.38 -2.86 14.08
C LEU A 176 10.31 -1.76 14.15
N VAL A 177 10.67 -0.51 13.89
CA VAL A 177 9.74 0.64 13.90
C VAL A 177 9.32 1.02 12.49
N LYS A 178 10.29 1.12 11.58
CA LYS A 178 10.05 1.57 10.22
C LYS A 178 11.05 0.97 9.27
N GLU A 179 10.58 0.66 8.07
CA GLU A 179 11.43 0.24 6.96
C GLU A 179 11.06 1.03 5.70
N GLU A 180 12.07 1.59 5.04
CA GLU A 180 11.93 2.21 3.72
C GLU A 180 12.92 1.58 2.75
N VAL A 181 12.41 0.91 1.71
CA VAL A 181 13.23 0.39 0.62
C VAL A 181 13.19 1.39 -0.54
N ARG A 182 14.37 1.73 -1.08
CA ARG A 182 14.53 2.60 -2.24
C ARG A 182 15.44 1.94 -3.27
N VAL A 183 15.30 2.35 -4.52
CA VAL A 183 16.24 1.99 -5.59
C VAL A 183 16.94 3.27 -6.01
N ILE A 184 18.25 3.35 -5.76
CA ILE A 184 19.07 4.53 -6.07
C ILE A 184 20.16 4.06 -7.04
N ASN A 185 20.21 4.63 -8.25
CA ASN A 185 21.18 4.26 -9.29
C ASN A 185 21.20 2.74 -9.60
N GLY A 186 20.01 2.14 -9.72
CA GLY A 186 19.87 0.69 -9.94
C GLY A 186 20.21 -0.19 -8.74
N GLN A 187 20.64 0.39 -7.62
CA GLN A 187 20.99 -0.34 -6.42
C GLN A 187 19.89 -0.26 -5.37
N LYS A 188 19.46 -1.41 -4.85
CA LYS A 188 18.47 -1.48 -3.76
C LYS A 188 19.14 -1.05 -2.45
N THR A 189 18.61 -0.02 -1.83
CA THR A 189 18.98 0.46 -0.50
C THR A 189 17.78 0.33 0.43
N ALA A 190 18.02 0.11 1.71
CA ALA A 190 16.97 0.09 2.71
C ALA A 190 17.39 0.93 3.92
N THR A 191 16.48 1.76 4.42
CA THR A 191 16.64 2.43 5.71
C THR A 191 15.74 1.73 6.70
N VAL A 192 16.34 1.13 7.72
CA VAL A 192 15.66 0.41 8.79
C VAL A 192 15.80 1.21 10.06
N THR A 193 14.70 1.69 10.61
CA THR A 193 14.66 2.29 11.95
C THR A 193 14.13 1.25 12.91
N ALA A 194 14.90 0.94 13.93
CA ALA A 194 14.52 0.00 14.97
C ALA A 194 14.64 0.65 16.35
N ARG A 195 13.74 0.28 17.25
CA ARG A 195 13.78 0.62 18.66
C ARG A 195 14.51 -0.50 19.38
N VAL A 196 15.64 -0.16 19.99
CA VAL A 196 16.44 -1.06 20.80
C VAL A 196 16.22 -0.70 22.26
N LYS A 197 15.72 -1.66 23.02
CA LYS A 197 15.46 -1.53 24.46
C LYS A 197 16.51 -2.36 25.18
N GLY A 198 17.39 -1.68 25.92
CA GLY A 198 18.29 -2.36 26.86
C GLY A 198 17.88 -2.08 28.30
N SER A 199 18.64 -2.63 29.24
CA SER A 199 18.35 -2.52 30.68
C SER A 199 18.36 -1.09 31.24
N LYS A 200 19.04 -0.13 30.57
CA LYS A 200 19.14 1.27 31.04
C LYS A 200 18.30 2.25 30.24
N ALA A 201 18.15 2.03 28.94
CA ALA A 201 17.45 2.96 28.07
C ALA A 201 16.85 2.26 26.85
N THR A 202 15.82 2.90 26.29
CA THR A 202 15.28 2.58 24.96
C THR A 202 15.67 3.67 23.98
N ARG A 203 16.28 3.29 22.86
CA ARG A 203 16.78 4.23 21.84
C ARG A 203 16.43 3.74 20.44
N ASN A 204 16.26 4.66 19.50
CA ASN A 204 16.13 4.30 18.09
C ASN A 204 17.53 4.15 17.48
N VAL A 205 17.70 3.10 16.68
CA VAL A 205 18.88 2.83 15.87
C VAL A 205 18.45 2.83 14.41
N ILE A 206 19.16 3.61 13.60
CA ILE A 206 18.92 3.76 12.17
C ILE A 206 20.02 3.01 11.42
N PHE A 207 19.63 2.03 10.62
CA PHE A 207 20.50 1.28 9.74
C PHE A 207 20.25 1.72 8.30
N ARG A 208 21.31 1.99 7.54
CA ARG A 208 21.24 1.96 6.07
C ARG A 208 21.90 0.70 5.56
N LEU A 209 21.11 -0.05 4.81
CA LEU A 209 21.49 -1.28 4.16
C LEU A 209 21.59 -1.06 2.66
N GLN A 210 22.48 -1.79 2.02
CA GLN A 210 22.65 -1.80 0.57
C GLN A 210 22.71 -3.24 0.08
N LYS A 211 21.90 -3.58 -0.94
CA LYS A 211 21.92 -4.90 -1.55
C LYS A 211 23.12 -5.00 -2.50
N ARG A 212 24.02 -5.96 -2.26
CA ARG A 212 25.20 -6.26 -3.08
C ARG A 212 25.23 -7.76 -3.35
N ARG A 213 25.28 -8.16 -4.63
CA ARG A 213 25.30 -9.57 -5.06
C ARG A 213 24.19 -10.43 -4.42
N GLY A 214 22.99 -9.88 -4.30
CA GLY A 214 21.86 -10.59 -3.70
C GLY A 214 21.78 -10.53 -2.17
N GLU A 215 22.79 -10.01 -1.48
CA GLU A 215 22.84 -9.94 -0.02
C GLU A 215 22.71 -8.50 0.49
N TRP A 216 22.06 -8.31 1.64
CA TRP A 216 22.01 -7.02 2.32
C TRP A 216 23.27 -6.80 3.17
N LYS A 217 23.92 -5.65 2.99
CA LYS A 217 25.09 -5.25 3.80
C LYS A 217 24.84 -3.92 4.48
N ILE A 218 25.29 -3.78 5.72
CA ILE A 218 25.21 -2.53 6.48
C ILE A 218 26.21 -1.55 5.89
N GLN A 219 25.73 -0.38 5.50
CA GLN A 219 26.54 0.74 5.03
C GLN A 219 26.73 1.78 6.14
N TYR A 220 25.73 1.94 7.01
CA TYR A 220 25.71 2.97 8.04
C TYR A 220 24.82 2.54 9.21
N VAL A 221 25.26 2.82 10.43
CA VAL A 221 24.47 2.67 11.65
C VAL A 221 24.57 3.96 12.45
N ALA A 222 23.46 4.42 13.00
CA ALA A 222 23.45 5.54 13.93
C ALA A 222 22.45 5.32 15.06
N LEU A 223 22.85 5.74 16.25
CA LEU A 223 22.00 5.79 17.43
C LEU A 223 21.42 7.20 17.58
N GLU A 224 20.11 7.29 17.74
CA GLU A 224 19.41 8.56 18.00
C GLU A 224 19.51 8.91 19.50
N LEU A 225 20.21 10.00 19.82
CA LEU A 225 20.43 10.46 21.20
C LEU A 225 19.28 11.37 21.72
N GLY A 226 18.39 11.80 20.82
CA GLY A 226 17.32 12.78 21.08
C GLY A 226 17.64 14.13 20.43
N LYS A 227 16.62 15.01 20.30
CA LYS A 227 16.73 16.34 19.67
C LYS A 227 17.32 16.34 18.24
N GLY A 228 17.24 15.22 17.51
CA GLY A 228 17.80 15.07 16.17
C GLY A 228 19.32 14.81 16.15
N GLU A 229 19.97 14.65 17.30
CA GLU A 229 21.36 14.26 17.38
C GLU A 229 21.52 12.75 17.12
N HIS A 230 22.50 12.43 16.28
CA HIS A 230 22.81 11.07 15.88
C HIS A 230 24.27 10.75 16.18
N LYS A 231 24.52 9.67 16.91
CA LYS A 231 25.87 9.14 17.11
C LYS A 231 26.11 8.00 16.14
N ARG A 232 27.04 8.18 15.21
CA ARG A 232 27.42 7.15 14.25
C ARG A 232 28.09 5.99 14.98
N ILE A 233 27.68 4.78 14.64
CA ILE A 233 28.30 3.52 15.04
C ILE A 233 28.91 2.92 13.78
N TYR A 234 30.21 2.64 13.82
CA TYR A 234 30.89 2.09 12.64
C TYR A 234 30.57 0.59 12.51
N PRO A 235 30.11 0.16 11.32
CA PRO A 235 29.78 -1.24 11.09
C PRO A 235 30.99 -2.15 10.96
#